data_AF-A0A140K9Q9-F1
#
_entry.id   AF-A0A140K9Q9-F1
#
_cell.length_a   1.000
_cell.length_b   1.000
_cell.length_c   1.000
_cell.angle_alpha   90.00
_cell.angle_beta   90.00
_cell.angle_gamma   90.00
#
_symmetry.space_group_name_H-M   'P 1'
#
loop_
_entity.id
_entity.type
_entity.pdbx_description
1 polymer ?
#
loop_
_entity_poly.entity_id
_entity_poly.type
_entity_poly.pdbx_seq_one_letter_code
_entity_poly.pdbx_strand_id
1 'polypeptide(L)'
;MTILYEDKQIICDEEAITIKNYYVPLGGDKIIPYSQINSISEQKLTIWSGLSQIWGNLTNVRERNNAAKVYWSSFDPKRLFKNKAIVIDDGELVKSVITPDDQAKVFQILQAKAVALSPSTIEPPAQL
;
A
#
# COMPACT_ATOMS: atom_id res chain seq x y z
N MET A 1 20.65 -9.87 -2.43
CA MET A 1 19.43 -9.07 -2.39
C MET A 1 19.61 -7.90 -3.34
N THR A 2 18.99 -7.96 -4.51
CA THR A 2 19.01 -6.84 -5.46
C THR A 2 17.88 -5.88 -5.12
N ILE A 3 18.21 -4.61 -4.90
CA ILE A 3 17.21 -3.56 -4.64
C ILE A 3 16.69 -3.03 -5.98
N LEU A 4 15.39 -3.09 -6.19
CA LEU A 4 14.70 -2.58 -7.39
C LEU A 4 14.24 -1.14 -7.20
N TYR A 5 13.88 -0.79 -5.96
CA TYR A 5 13.47 0.55 -5.54
C TYR A 5 13.75 0.76 -4.06
N GLU A 6 14.12 1.98 -3.68
CA GLU A 6 14.21 2.39 -2.29
C GLU A 6 13.92 3.89 -2.14
N ASP A 7 13.11 4.22 -1.14
CA ASP A 7 12.95 5.58 -0.62
C ASP A 7 12.95 5.57 0.92
N LYS A 8 12.50 6.68 1.54
CA LYS A 8 12.46 6.82 3.01
C LYS A 8 11.45 5.88 3.70
N GLN A 9 10.46 5.38 2.99
CA GLN A 9 9.31 4.63 3.50
C GLN A 9 9.25 3.21 2.94
N ILE A 10 9.86 2.94 1.80
CA ILE A 10 9.66 1.73 1.03
C ILE A 10 11.00 1.20 0.53
N ILE A 11 11.19 -0.12 0.60
CA ILE A 11 12.16 -0.88 -0.18
C ILE A 11 11.39 -1.90 -0.99
N CYS A 12 11.70 -2.03 -2.28
CA CYS A 12 11.29 -3.16 -3.09
C CYS A 12 12.54 -3.89 -3.54
N ASP A 13 12.63 -5.16 -3.20
CA ASP A 13 13.68 -6.07 -3.66
C ASP A 13 13.08 -7.14 -4.59
N GLU A 14 13.81 -8.23 -4.83
CA GLU A 14 13.38 -9.31 -5.71
C GLU A 14 12.29 -10.22 -5.12
N GLU A 15 12.07 -10.21 -3.81
CA GLU A 15 11.21 -11.16 -3.10
C GLU A 15 10.03 -10.49 -2.39
N ALA A 16 10.22 -9.27 -1.89
CA ALA A 16 9.23 -8.57 -1.09
C ALA A 16 9.23 -7.05 -1.27
N ILE A 17 8.13 -6.44 -0.81
CA ILE A 17 8.10 -5.03 -0.44
C ILE A 17 8.26 -4.91 1.08
N THR A 18 9.19 -4.05 1.51
CA THR A 18 9.35 -3.65 2.91
C THR A 18 8.79 -2.25 3.09
N ILE A 19 7.84 -2.11 4.01
CA ILE A 19 7.24 -0.85 4.44
C ILE A 19 7.91 -0.44 5.74
N LYS A 20 8.78 0.57 5.65
CA LYS A 20 9.56 1.09 6.77
C LYS A 20 8.66 1.75 7.80
N ASN A 21 9.02 1.62 9.07
CA ASN A 21 8.34 2.29 10.17
C ASN A 21 6.82 2.02 10.21
N TYR A 22 6.38 0.82 9.83
CA TYR A 22 4.95 0.51 9.75
C TYR A 22 4.28 0.45 11.13
N TYR A 23 4.99 -0.11 12.11
CA TYR A 23 4.52 -0.33 13.49
C TYR A 23 5.12 0.66 14.52
N VAL A 24 5.68 1.80 14.09
CA VAL A 24 6.21 2.83 15.01
C VAL A 24 5.13 3.35 15.97
N PRO A 25 5.44 3.85 17.18
CA PRO A 25 6.78 4.00 17.76
C PRO A 25 7.30 2.74 18.48
N LEU A 26 6.51 1.67 18.59
CA LEU A 26 6.86 0.48 19.40
C LEU A 26 7.28 -0.75 18.57
N GLY A 27 7.22 -0.69 17.24
CA GLY A 27 7.56 -1.79 16.35
C GLY A 27 8.42 -1.37 15.15
N GLY A 28 8.67 -2.32 14.26
CA GLY A 28 9.55 -2.16 13.09
C GLY A 28 8.81 -2.07 11.76
N ASP A 29 9.48 -2.58 10.73
CA ASP A 29 9.01 -2.58 9.35
C ASP A 29 8.00 -3.72 9.12
N LYS A 30 7.08 -3.53 8.17
CA LYS A 30 6.22 -4.61 7.66
C LYS A 30 6.84 -5.13 6.36
N ILE A 31 7.09 -6.43 6.28
CA ILE A 31 7.60 -7.09 5.06
C ILE A 31 6.46 -7.90 4.45
N ILE A 32 6.18 -7.67 3.18
CA ILE A 32 5.14 -8.38 2.43
C ILE A 32 5.80 -9.07 1.23
N PRO A 33 6.01 -10.40 1.30
CA PRO A 33 6.42 -11.19 0.15
C PRO A 33 5.44 -11.00 -1.02
N TYR A 34 5.95 -10.85 -2.24
CA TYR A 34 5.07 -10.64 -3.40
C TYR A 34 4.09 -11.79 -3.63
N SER A 35 4.45 -13.01 -3.21
CA SER A 35 3.61 -14.21 -3.29
C SER A 35 2.39 -14.18 -2.36
N GLN A 36 2.37 -13.30 -1.36
CA GLN A 36 1.23 -13.12 -0.44
C GLN A 36 0.29 -12.01 -0.89
N ILE A 37 0.69 -11.20 -1.87
CA ILE A 37 -0.13 -10.08 -2.35
C ILE A 37 -1.28 -10.63 -3.19
N ASN A 38 -2.47 -10.58 -2.60
CA ASN A 38 -3.71 -10.97 -3.25
C ASN A 38 -4.20 -9.91 -4.21
N SER A 39 -4.05 -8.61 -3.89
CA SER A 39 -4.38 -7.51 -4.79
C SER A 39 -3.64 -6.20 -4.52
N ILE A 40 -3.51 -5.40 -5.58
CA ILE A 40 -3.00 -4.03 -5.52
C ILE A 40 -3.97 -3.10 -6.24
N SER A 41 -4.17 -1.89 -5.72
CA SER A 41 -4.96 -0.86 -6.39
C SER A 41 -4.42 0.53 -6.14
N GLU A 42 -4.67 1.45 -7.08
CA GLU A 42 -4.44 2.88 -6.87
C GLU A 42 -5.68 3.52 -6.24
N GLN A 43 -5.46 4.36 -5.23
CA GLN A 43 -6.50 5.17 -4.62
C GLN A 43 -6.14 6.65 -4.75
N LYS A 44 -7.08 7.48 -5.19
CA LYS A 44 -6.92 8.94 -5.16
C LYS A 44 -7.00 9.43 -3.72
N LEU A 45 -6.05 10.28 -3.33
CA LEU A 45 -6.06 10.93 -2.02
C LEU A 45 -6.82 12.25 -2.07
N THR A 46 -7.78 12.37 -1.17
CA THR A 46 -8.59 13.54 -0.87
C THR A 46 -8.73 13.60 0.65
N ILE A 47 -9.23 14.71 1.19
CA ILE A 47 -9.52 14.83 2.63
C ILE A 47 -10.44 13.68 3.08
N TRP A 48 -11.42 13.30 2.25
CA TRP A 48 -12.37 12.22 2.52
C TRP A 48 -11.76 10.82 2.41
N SER A 49 -10.72 10.65 1.58
CA SER A 49 -10.04 9.36 1.39
C SER A 49 -8.71 9.25 2.14
N GLY A 50 -8.49 10.08 3.16
CA GLY A 50 -7.38 9.93 4.11
C GLY A 50 -6.11 10.70 3.75
N LEU A 51 -6.17 11.78 2.96
CA LEU A 51 -5.01 12.64 2.66
C LEU A 51 -4.28 13.14 3.91
N SER A 52 -5.02 13.49 4.97
CA SER A 52 -4.47 13.96 6.25
C SER A 52 -4.05 12.84 7.20
N GLN A 53 -4.29 11.57 6.85
CA GLN A 53 -3.92 10.44 7.70
C GLN A 53 -2.43 10.11 7.47
N ILE A 54 -1.54 10.85 8.12
CA ILE A 54 -0.09 10.66 7.99
C ILE A 54 0.35 9.26 8.45
N TRP A 55 -0.38 8.65 9.40
CA TRP A 55 -0.12 7.30 9.91
C TRP A 55 -1.35 6.75 10.65
N GLY A 56 -1.59 5.44 10.61
CA GLY A 56 -2.65 4.78 11.37
C GLY A 56 -3.91 4.46 10.55
N ASN A 57 -4.97 4.06 11.25
CA ASN A 57 -6.21 3.57 10.65
C ASN A 57 -6.93 4.66 9.81
N LEU A 58 -7.23 4.39 8.54
CA LEU A 58 -8.09 5.22 7.71
C LEU A 58 -9.56 4.86 7.98
N THR A 59 -10.22 5.68 8.78
CA THR A 59 -11.63 5.47 9.19
C THR A 59 -12.66 5.90 8.13
N ASN A 60 -12.25 6.70 7.15
CA ASN A 60 -13.13 7.27 6.13
C ASN A 60 -13.14 6.49 4.80
N VAL A 61 -12.46 5.34 4.76
CA VAL A 61 -12.46 4.44 3.59
C VAL A 61 -13.40 3.29 3.90
N ARG A 62 -14.39 3.07 3.03
CA ARG A 62 -15.33 1.94 3.13
C ARG A 62 -15.24 1.11 1.87
N GLU A 63 -15.19 -0.20 2.03
CA GLU A 63 -15.34 -1.11 0.89
C GLU A 63 -16.78 -1.06 0.37
N ARG A 64 -16.93 -1.14 -0.95
CA ARG A 64 -18.26 -1.14 -1.61
C ARG A 64 -19.15 -2.28 -1.14
N ASN A 65 -18.55 -3.42 -0.80
CA ASN A 65 -19.24 -4.64 -0.37
C ASN A 65 -19.51 -4.69 1.15
N ASN A 66 -19.23 -3.61 1.91
CA ASN A 66 -19.30 -3.59 3.37
C ASN A 66 -18.46 -4.69 4.06
N ALA A 67 -17.45 -5.26 3.39
CA ALA A 67 -16.53 -6.18 4.04
C ALA A 67 -15.73 -5.43 5.12
N ALA A 68 -15.51 -6.10 6.25
CA ALA A 68 -14.88 -5.52 7.44
C ALA A 68 -13.36 -5.31 7.30
N LYS A 69 -12.87 -4.85 6.15
CA LYS A 69 -11.45 -4.58 5.96
C LYS A 69 -11.06 -3.22 6.56
N VAL A 70 -9.95 -3.23 7.28
CA VAL A 70 -9.35 -2.04 7.89
C VAL A 70 -8.24 -1.54 6.99
N TYR A 71 -8.17 -0.23 6.77
CA TYR A 71 -7.12 0.39 5.96
C TYR A 71 -6.11 1.04 6.90
N TRP A 72 -4.82 0.74 6.76
CA TRP A 72 -3.78 1.30 7.62
C TRP A 72 -2.75 2.08 6.81
N SER A 73 -2.63 3.37 7.11
CA SER A 73 -1.62 4.23 6.50
C SER A 73 -0.25 3.92 7.08
N SER A 74 0.71 3.60 6.23
CA SER A 74 2.13 3.71 6.60
C SER A 74 2.46 5.15 6.97
N PHE A 75 3.48 5.33 7.80
CA PHE A 75 3.92 6.66 8.23
C PHE A 75 4.54 7.44 7.06
N ASP A 76 3.87 8.50 6.60
CA ASP A 76 4.38 9.42 5.58
C ASP A 76 4.09 10.90 5.92
N PRO A 77 5.07 11.66 6.45
CA PRO A 77 4.87 13.06 6.78
C PRO A 77 4.66 13.95 5.54
N LYS A 78 5.04 13.47 4.34
CA LYS A 78 4.81 14.18 3.08
C LYS A 78 3.48 13.81 2.42
N ARG A 79 2.66 12.93 3.04
CA ARG A 79 1.40 12.44 2.45
C ARG A 79 0.46 13.56 2.02
N LEU A 80 0.42 14.65 2.78
CA LEU A 80 -0.40 15.83 2.49
C LEU A 80 -0.10 16.49 1.14
N PHE A 81 1.07 16.22 0.56
CA PHE A 81 1.50 16.76 -0.73
C PHE A 81 1.36 15.74 -1.88
N LYS A 82 0.84 14.54 -1.59
CA LYS A 82 0.65 13.47 -2.56
C LYS A 82 -0.83 13.39 -2.95
N ASN A 83 -1.12 12.99 -4.19
CA ASN A 83 -2.47 12.96 -4.73
C ASN A 83 -3.03 11.53 -4.92
N LYS A 84 -2.21 10.53 -4.65
CA LYS A 84 -2.54 9.11 -4.80
C LYS A 84 -1.84 8.28 -3.73
N ALA A 85 -2.35 7.07 -3.52
CA ALA A 85 -1.77 6.03 -2.70
C ALA A 85 -1.91 4.68 -3.41
N ILE A 86 -1.12 3.71 -2.97
CA ILE A 86 -1.25 2.31 -3.35
C ILE A 86 -1.83 1.56 -2.15
N VAL A 87 -2.87 0.78 -2.40
CA VAL A 87 -3.44 -0.14 -1.42
C VAL A 87 -2.93 -1.54 -1.75
N ILE A 88 -2.41 -2.24 -0.74
CA ILE A 88 -1.95 -3.62 -0.83
C ILE A 88 -2.86 -4.48 0.04
N ASP A 89 -3.41 -5.52 -0.58
CA ASP A 89 -4.16 -6.59 0.08
C ASP A 89 -3.29 -7.85 0.07
N ASP A 90 -2.77 -8.23 1.22
CA ASP A 90 -1.98 -9.44 1.45
C ASP A 90 -2.82 -10.57 2.07
N GLY A 91 -4.16 -10.43 2.06
CA GLY A 91 -5.09 -11.39 2.65
C GLY A 91 -5.34 -11.19 4.14
N GLU A 92 -4.64 -10.28 4.79
CA GLU A 92 -4.92 -9.90 6.17
C GLU A 92 -6.19 -9.04 6.29
N LEU A 93 -6.69 -8.90 7.52
CA LEU A 93 -7.78 -7.99 7.84
C LEU A 93 -7.43 -6.52 7.54
N VAL A 94 -6.14 -6.20 7.64
CA VAL A 94 -5.61 -4.84 7.52
C VAL A 94 -4.90 -4.67 6.18
N LYS A 95 -5.49 -3.87 5.28
CA LYS A 95 -4.88 -3.44 4.02
C LYS A 95 -3.86 -2.35 4.27
N SER A 96 -2.63 -2.55 3.80
CA SER A 96 -1.58 -1.54 3.89
C SER A 96 -1.79 -0.47 2.83
N VAL A 97 -1.82 0.80 3.24
CA VAL A 97 -1.93 1.95 2.36
C VAL A 97 -0.60 2.71 2.39
N ILE A 98 0.08 2.72 1.25
CA ILE A 98 1.42 3.30 1.11
C ILE A 98 1.42 4.46 0.12
N THR A 99 2.37 5.37 0.31
CA THR A 99 2.56 6.54 -0.53
C THR A 99 4.04 6.71 -0.86
N PRO A 100 4.68 5.80 -1.62
CA PRO A 100 6.08 5.97 -2.03
C PRO A 100 6.32 7.29 -2.78
N ASP A 101 7.56 7.74 -2.82
CA ASP A 101 7.96 8.98 -3.51
C ASP A 101 7.85 8.81 -5.06
N ASP A 102 8.08 7.61 -5.60
CA ASP A 102 7.82 7.25 -7.00
C ASP A 102 6.74 6.16 -7.08
N GLN A 103 5.49 6.61 -7.05
CA GLN A 103 4.33 5.73 -7.03
C GLN A 103 4.21 4.89 -8.30
N ALA A 104 4.50 5.45 -9.47
CA ALA A 104 4.38 4.73 -10.73
C ALA A 104 5.36 3.55 -10.76
N LYS A 105 6.62 3.79 -10.35
CA LYS A 105 7.64 2.74 -10.31
C LYS A 105 7.30 1.64 -9.30
N VAL A 106 6.87 1.99 -8.08
CA VAL A 106 6.48 0.98 -7.09
C VAL A 106 5.27 0.17 -7.54
N PHE A 107 4.25 0.82 -8.11
CA PHE A 107 3.09 0.11 -8.64
C PHE A 107 3.46 -0.86 -9.76
N GLN A 108 4.38 -0.47 -10.67
CA GLN A 108 4.88 -1.34 -11.72
C GLN A 108 5.64 -2.55 -11.17
N ILE A 109 6.49 -2.36 -10.16
CA ILE A 109 7.20 -3.47 -9.49
C ILE A 109 6.20 -4.42 -8.84
N LEU A 110 5.23 -3.90 -8.08
CA LEU A 110 4.20 -4.70 -7.44
C LEU A 110 3.38 -5.47 -8.48
N GLN A 111 2.97 -4.83 -9.57
CA GLN A 111 2.23 -5.49 -10.64
C GLN A 111 3.06 -6.61 -11.29
N ALA A 112 4.32 -6.35 -11.62
CA ALA A 112 5.19 -7.35 -12.23
C ALA A 112 5.50 -8.54 -11.31
N LYS A 113 5.58 -8.31 -9.99
CA LYS A 113 6.05 -9.31 -9.02
C LYS A 113 4.92 -10.04 -8.29
N ALA A 114 3.81 -9.37 -8.01
CA ALA A 114 2.62 -9.97 -7.37
C ALA A 114 1.75 -10.73 -8.39
N VAL A 115 1.58 -10.20 -9.60
CA VAL A 115 0.70 -10.79 -10.63
C VAL A 115 1.38 -11.92 -11.40
N ALA A 116 2.70 -12.09 -11.28
CA ALA A 116 3.43 -13.21 -11.88
C ALA A 116 2.96 -14.61 -11.40
N LEU A 117 2.01 -14.70 -10.47
CA LEU A 117 1.47 -15.95 -9.95
C LEU A 117 -0.06 -16.14 -10.07
N SER A 118 -0.86 -15.18 -10.56
CA SER A 118 -2.31 -15.41 -10.81
C SER A 118 -2.96 -14.38 -11.75
N PRO A 119 -3.66 -14.79 -12.84
CA PRO A 119 -4.31 -13.88 -13.79
C PRO A 119 -5.66 -13.30 -13.34
N SER A 120 -6.08 -13.46 -12.08
CA SER A 120 -7.43 -13.07 -11.62
C SER A 120 -7.51 -11.73 -10.88
N THR A 121 -6.42 -10.98 -10.74
CA THR A 121 -6.37 -9.87 -9.80
C THR A 121 -6.02 -8.54 -10.46
N ILE A 122 -7.00 -7.89 -11.06
CA ILE A 122 -6.99 -6.44 -11.23
C ILE A 122 -8.41 -5.98 -10.93
N GLU A 123 -8.69 -5.63 -9.67
CA GLU A 123 -9.93 -4.92 -9.37
C GLU A 123 -9.82 -3.50 -9.95
N PRO A 124 -10.89 -2.99 -10.61
CA PRO A 124 -10.90 -1.62 -11.08
C PRO A 124 -10.75 -0.65 -9.90
N PRO A 125 -10.10 0.50 -10.11
CA PRO A 125 -9.89 1.48 -9.05
C PRO A 125 -11.21 1.84 -8.38
N ALA A 126 -11.24 1.80 -7.06
CA ALA A 126 -12.40 2.21 -6.28
C ALA A 126 -12.73 3.66 -6.61
N GLN A 127 -13.78 3.87 -7.40
CA GLN A 127 -14.38 5.17 -7.61
C GLN A 127 -15.15 5.53 -6.34
N LEU A 128 -14.71 6.61 -5.70
CA LEU A 128 -15.42 7.36 -4.67
C LEU A 128 -16.12 8.54 -5.33
#